data_AF-A0A7R8ZVH0-F1
#
_entry.id   AF-A0A7R8ZVH0-F1
#
_cell.length_a   1.000
_cell.length_b   1.000
_cell.length_c   1.000
_cell.angle_alpha   90.00
_cell.angle_beta   90.00
_cell.angle_gamma   90.00
#
_symmetry.space_group_name_H-M   'P 1'
#
loop_
_entity.id
_entity.type
_entity.pdbx_description
1 polymer ?
#
loop_
_entity_poly.entity_id
_entity_poly.type
_entity_poly.pdbx_seq_one_letter_code
_entity_poly.pdbx_strand_id
1 'polypeptide(L)' 'MFHKRVTLSHHIKVHADERKHVCSYCPKAFFVKKQLKEHLNTHLGLRPFSCPHCPDTFAGNGARYNHIKLRHKPHTITSS' A
#
# COMPACT_ATOMS: atom_id res chain seq x y z
N MET A 1 7.16 7.51 -29.53
CA MET A 1 7.03 6.04 -29.49
C MET A 1 7.97 5.51 -28.41
N PHE A 2 7.47 4.97 -27.30
CA PHE A 2 8.30 4.49 -26.19
C PHE A 2 8.35 2.96 -26.17
N HIS A 3 9.57 2.40 -26.29
CA HIS A 3 9.86 0.96 -26.24
C HIS A 3 9.62 0.39 -24.82
N LYS A 4 8.36 0.11 -24.48
CA LYS A 4 7.93 -0.49 -23.21
C LYS A 4 7.99 -2.02 -23.22
N ARG A 5 9.18 -2.64 -23.21
CA ARG A 5 9.29 -4.08 -22.80
C ARG A 5 10.54 -4.38 -21.97
N VAL A 6 11.67 -3.72 -22.23
CA VAL A 6 12.92 -3.96 -21.49
C VAL A 6 12.88 -3.35 -20.08
N THR A 7 12.17 -2.25 -19.89
CA THR A 7 12.09 -1.52 -18.61
C THR A 7 11.32 -2.27 -17.54
N LEU A 8 10.24 -2.96 -17.89
CA LEU A 8 9.38 -3.60 -16.89
C LEU A 8 10.02 -4.86 -16.31
N SER A 9 10.63 -5.71 -17.16
CA SER A 9 11.26 -6.94 -16.69
C SER A 9 12.49 -6.66 -15.83
N HIS A 10 13.31 -5.67 -16.22
CA HIS A 10 14.43 -5.20 -15.40
C HIS A 10 13.96 -4.55 -14.09
N HIS A 11 12.93 -3.69 -14.15
CA HIS A 11 12.33 -3.07 -12.96
C HIS A 11 11.85 -4.13 -11.97
N ILE A 12 11.12 -5.16 -12.42
CA ILE A 12 10.62 -6.23 -11.54
C ILE A 12 11.77 -7.09 -10.98
N LYS A 13 12.84 -7.33 -11.75
CA LYS A 13 14.00 -8.12 -11.31
C LYS A 13 14.81 -7.42 -10.21
N VAL A 14 15.10 -6.13 -10.38
CA VAL A 14 15.76 -5.30 -9.36
C VAL A 14 14.93 -5.27 -8.07
N HIS A 15 13.60 -5.17 -8.23
CA HIS A 15 12.67 -5.24 -7.10
C HIS A 15 12.65 -6.59 -6.37
N ALA A 16 13.03 -7.70 -7.00
CA ALA A 16 13.08 -8.99 -6.30
C ALA A 16 14.28 -9.08 -5.34
N ASP A 17 15.44 -8.58 -5.76
CA ASP A 17 16.68 -8.54 -4.97
C ASP A 17 16.70 -7.41 -3.92
N GLU A 18 15.88 -6.37 -4.11
CA GLU A 18 15.86 -5.19 -3.21
C GLU A 18 14.88 -5.28 -2.04
N ARG A 19 14.09 -6.35 -1.91
CA ARG A 19 13.19 -6.53 -0.75
C ARG A 19 13.97 -6.93 0.51
N LYS A 20 14.60 -5.94 1.12
CA LYS A 20 15.47 -6.09 2.31
C LYS A 20 14.70 -6.32 3.61
N HIS A 21 13.39 -6.06 3.64
CA HIS A 21 12.60 -6.08 4.88
C HIS A 21 11.61 -7.24 4.89
N VAL A 22 12.07 -8.37 5.41
CA VAL A 22 11.31 -9.63 5.48
C VAL A 22 10.41 -9.64 6.71
N CYS A 23 9.19 -10.15 6.56
CA CYS A 23 8.28 -10.39 7.68
C CYS A 23 8.71 -11.62 8.47
N SER A 24 8.66 -11.53 9.81
CA SER A 24 8.99 -12.65 10.71
C SER A 24 7.88 -13.70 10.82
N TYR A 25 6.66 -13.38 10.38
CA TYR A 25 5.48 -14.24 10.53
C TYR A 25 5.03 -14.90 9.22
N CYS A 26 5.51 -14.44 8.07
CA CYS A 26 5.13 -14.97 6.76
C CYS A 26 6.21 -14.69 5.71
N PRO A 27 6.20 -15.36 4.54
CA PRO A 27 7.24 -15.19 3.52
C PRO A 27 7.16 -13.85 2.75
N LYS A 28 6.37 -12.87 3.21
CA LYS A 28 6.28 -11.55 2.57
C LYS A 28 7.52 -10.72 2.90
N ALA A 29 8.02 -10.00 1.90
CA ALA A 29 9.10 -9.04 2.05
C ALA A 29 8.73 -7.70 1.39
N PHE A 30 9.29 -6.62 1.92
CA PHE A 30 8.97 -5.26 1.56
C PHE A 30 10.24 -4.46 1.24
N PHE A 31 10.07 -3.41 0.43
CA PHE A 31 11.16 -2.53 0.01
C PHE A 31 11.57 -1.54 1.10
N VAL A 32 10.62 -1.15 1.94
CA VAL A 32 10.81 -0.09 2.92
C VAL A 32 10.32 -0.54 4.28
N LYS A 33 11.08 -0.24 5.34
CA LYS A 33 10.72 -0.56 6.74
C LYS A 33 9.30 -0.12 7.11
N LYS A 34 8.85 1.04 6.63
CA LYS A 34 7.49 1.55 6.85
C LYS A 34 6.42 0.55 6.36
N GLN A 35 6.59 -0.01 5.16
CA GLN A 35 5.65 -0.97 4.60
C GLN A 35 5.64 -2.28 5.39
N LEU A 36 6.80 -2.76 5.83
CA LEU A 36 6.89 -3.90 6.74
C LEU A 36 6.16 -3.62 8.06
N LYS A 37 6.37 -2.45 8.68
CA LYS A 37 5.69 -2.07 9.93
C LYS A 37 4.17 -2.02 9.77
N GLU A 38 3.68 -1.41 8.71
CA GLU A 38 2.24 -1.41 8.39
C GLU A 38 1.71 -2.83 8.14
N HIS A 39 2.50 -3.70 7.51
CA HIS A 39 2.13 -5.10 7.35
C HIS A 39 2.09 -5.86 8.68
N LEU A 40 3.03 -5.64 9.60
CA LEU A 40 3.03 -6.33 10.89
C LEU A 40 1.75 -6.06 11.71
N ASN A 41 1.10 -4.92 11.50
CA ASN A 41 -0.20 -4.64 12.10
C ASN A 41 -1.25 -5.71 11.73
N THR A 42 -1.17 -6.34 10.55
CA THR A 42 -2.11 -7.40 10.16
C THR A 42 -1.91 -8.69 10.97
N HIS A 43 -0.67 -8.98 11.38
CA HIS A 43 -0.38 -10.12 12.25
C HIS A 43 -0.78 -9.84 13.70
N LEU A 44 -0.61 -8.60 14.14
CA LEU A 44 -0.94 -8.16 15.50
C LEU A 44 -2.43 -7.79 15.67
N GLY A 45 -3.23 -7.87 14.60
CA GLY A 45 -4.63 -7.42 14.61
C GLY A 45 -4.82 -5.92 14.84
N LEU A 46 -3.75 -5.12 14.72
CA LEU A 46 -3.78 -3.68 14.95
C LEU A 46 -4.36 -2.97 13.72
N ARG A 47 -5.20 -1.96 13.97
CA ARG A 47 -5.76 -1.10 12.92
C ARG A 47 -5.61 0.38 13.30
N PRO A 48 -4.37 0.90 13.37
CA PRO A 48 -4.12 2.25 13.87
C PRO A 48 -4.60 3.36 12.93
N PHE A 49 -4.97 3.03 11.69
CA PHE A 49 -5.38 4.02 10.69
C PHE A 49 -6.91 4.10 10.62
N SER A 50 -7.50 5.10 11.27
CA SER A 50 -8.94 5.38 11.21
C SER A 50 -9.32 6.21 10.00
N CYS A 51 -10.46 5.90 9.39
CA CYS A 51 -11.10 6.75 8.39
C CYS A 51 -11.66 8.02 9.08
N PRO A 52 -11.49 9.22 8.51
CA PRO A 52 -12.05 10.44 9.09
C PRO A 52 -13.55 10.61 8.82
N HIS A 53 -14.14 9.82 7.91
CA HIS A 53 -15.53 9.96 7.48
C HIS A 53 -16.45 8.83 7.97
N CYS A 54 -15.90 7.78 8.57
CA CYS A 54 -16.65 6.61 9.03
C CYS A 54 -15.85 5.85 10.12
N PRO A 55 -16.47 4.91 10.84
CA PRO A 55 -15.79 4.17 11.92
C PRO A 55 -14.79 3.10 11.43
N ASP A 56 -14.58 2.95 10.12
CA ASP A 56 -13.68 1.93 9.58
C ASP A 56 -12.22 2.21 9.95
N THR A 57 -11.52 1.13 10.31
CA THR A 57 -10.09 1.15 10.67
C THR A 57 -9.29 0.16 9.83
N PHE A 58 -8.04 0.51 9.56
CA PHE A 58 -7.16 -0.22 8.64
C PHE A 58 -5.78 -0.48 9.26
N ALA A 59 -5.17 -1.60 8.85
CA ALA A 59 -3.82 -1.98 9.28
C ALA A 59 -2.69 -1.17 8.61
N GLY A 60 -2.96 -0.55 7.45
CA GLY A 60 -1.98 0.23 6.69
C GLY A 60 -2.56 1.50 6.08
N ASN A 61 -1.71 2.49 5.83
CA ASN A 61 -2.14 3.80 5.34
C ASN A 61 -2.66 3.72 3.90
N GLY A 62 -2.05 2.87 3.06
CA GLY A 62 -2.49 2.67 1.67
C GLY A 62 -3.91 2.09 1.59
N ALA A 63 -4.26 1.16 2.49
CA ALA A 63 -5.60 0.59 2.57
C ALA A 63 -6.64 1.65 2.97
N ARG A 64 -6.33 2.46 4.00
CA ARG A 64 -7.18 3.58 4.41
C ARG A 64 -7.36 4.60 3.27
N TYR A 65 -6.27 4.99 2.61
CA TYR A 65 -6.31 5.96 1.51
C TYR A 65 -7.21 5.48 0.37
N ASN A 66 -7.06 4.22 -0.04
CA ASN A 66 -7.89 3.64 -1.10
C ASN A 66 -9.37 3.55 -0.68
N HIS A 67 -9.65 3.20 0.58
CA HIS A 67 -11.01 3.24 1.11
C HIS A 67 -11.61 4.65 1.02
N ILE A 68 -10.92 5.68 1.51
CA ILE A 68 -11.39 7.07 1.43
C ILE A 68 -11.64 7.46 -0.04
N LYS A 69 -10.69 7.18 -0.92
CA LYS A 69 -10.77 7.52 -2.35
C LYS A 69 -11.94 6.84 -3.07
N LEU A 70 -12.35 5.64 -2.67
CA LEU A 70 -13.41 4.87 -3.33
C LEU A 70 -14.77 5.01 -2.66
N ARG A 71 -14.81 5.19 -1.34
CA ARG A 71 -16.03 5.17 -0.53
C ARG A 71 -16.46 6.55 -0.05
N HIS A 72 -15.53 7.48 0.05
CA HIS A 72 -15.76 8.84 0.54
C HIS A 72 -15.26 9.90 -0.43
N LYS A 73 -14.99 9.53 -1.69
CA LYS A 73 -14.74 10.53 -2.72
C LYS A 73 -15.96 11.45 -2.73
N PRO A 74 -15.82 12.75 -2.46
CA PRO A 74 -16.86 13.67 -2.85
C PRO A 74 -16.93 13.59 -4.37
N HIS A 75 -18.15 13.58 -4.91
CA HIS A 75 -18.35 13.95 -6.30
C HIS A 75 -17.55 15.24 -6.54
N THR A 76 -16.52 15.17 -7.39
CA THR A 76 -15.99 16.38 -7.99
C THR A 76 -17.12 16.92 -8.85
N ILE A 77 -17.88 17.88 -8.31
CA ILE A 77 -18.76 18.71 -9.12
C ILE A 77 -17.81 19.47 -10.04
N THR A 78 -17.86 19.11 -11.32
CA THR A 78 -17.41 19.95 -12.42
C THR A 78 -18.28 21.21 -12.44
N SER A 79 -17.70 22.36 -12.12
CA SER A 79 -18.15 23.74 -12.41
C SER A 79 -16.91 24.63 -12.25
N SER A 80 -16.47 25.47 -13.18
CA SER A 80 -16.99 25.98 -14.45
C SER A 80 -15.80 26.34 -15.34
#